data_AF-A0A1B8ZPG2-F1
#
_entry.id   AF-A0A1B8ZPG2-F1
#
_cell.length_a   1.000
_cell.length_b   1.000
_cell.length_c   1.000
_cell.angle_alpha   90.00
_cell.angle_beta   90.00
_cell.angle_gamma   90.00
#
_symmetry.space_group_name_H-M   'P 1'
#
loop_
_entity.id
_entity.type
_entity.pdbx_description
1 polymer ?
#
loop_
_entity_poly.entity_id
_entity_poly.type
_entity_poly.pdbx_seq_one_letter_code
_entity_poly.pdbx_strand_id
1 'polypeptide(L)'
;MENEQYESAINVLSYLNGLPLKYENFRLLLLSNCFYKTEEYDWAIETASQLLQNDHTNEYASRIKYLAYYELEDYDSALNEIISFLSDNKADLYKSILKEFLIDVRIENIADTDIVYKMKELALKNNIYL
;
A
#
# COMPACT_ATOMS: atom_id res chain seq x y z
N MET A 1 -23.90 4.12 7.62
CA MET A 1 -23.45 5.45 8.07
C MET A 1 -22.05 5.82 7.59
N GLU A 2 -20.97 5.06 7.86
CA GLU A 2 -19.63 5.38 7.31
C GLU A 2 -19.46 4.97 5.83
N ASN A 3 -19.86 3.74 5.45
CA ASN A 3 -19.78 3.30 4.04
C ASN A 3 -20.56 4.20 3.07
N GLU A 4 -21.73 4.69 3.46
CA GLU A 4 -22.53 5.64 2.67
C GLU A 4 -21.77 6.93 2.34
N GLN A 5 -20.89 7.40 3.24
CA GLN A 5 -20.08 8.59 3.00
C GLN A 5 -18.94 8.29 2.01
N TYR A 6 -18.33 7.11 2.09
CA TYR A 6 -17.31 6.67 1.13
C TYR A 6 -17.91 6.42 -0.26
N GLU A 7 -19.07 5.78 -0.37
CA GLU A 7 -19.78 5.61 -1.64
C GLU A 7 -20.16 6.96 -2.28
N SER A 8 -20.61 7.91 -1.46
CA SER A 8 -20.88 9.27 -1.92
C SER A 8 -19.61 9.97 -2.41
N ALA A 9 -18.49 9.80 -1.70
CA ALA A 9 -17.19 10.33 -2.11
C ALA A 9 -16.70 9.69 -3.42
N ILE A 10 -16.84 8.37 -3.59
CA ILE A 10 -16.50 7.65 -4.83
C ILE A 10 -17.27 8.27 -6.00
N ASN A 11 -18.58 8.49 -5.85
CA ASN A 11 -19.39 9.11 -6.89
C ASN A 11 -18.82 10.49 -7.27
N VAL A 12 -18.62 11.38 -6.30
CA VAL A 12 -18.11 12.74 -6.58
C VAL A 12 -16.73 12.68 -7.24
N LEU A 13 -15.81 11.91 -6.68
CA LEU A 13 -14.43 11.80 -7.17
C LEU A 13 -14.37 11.20 -8.58
N SER A 14 -15.20 10.19 -8.89
CA SER A 14 -15.19 9.53 -10.20
C SER A 14 -15.61 10.43 -11.36
N TYR A 15 -16.39 11.48 -11.09
CA TYR A 15 -16.83 12.45 -12.11
C TYR A 15 -15.89 13.65 -12.27
N LEU A 16 -14.89 13.84 -11.41
CA LEU A 16 -13.93 14.93 -11.56
C LEU A 16 -12.94 14.61 -12.68
N ASN A 17 -12.88 15.46 -13.70
CA ASN A 17 -11.98 15.32 -14.84
C ASN A 17 -11.20 16.63 -15.12
N GLY A 18 -10.16 16.53 -15.94
CA GLY A 18 -9.38 17.70 -16.37
C GLY A 18 -8.62 18.41 -15.24
N LEU A 19 -8.33 17.71 -14.13
CA LEU A 19 -7.60 18.28 -13.01
C LEU A 19 -6.11 18.46 -13.36
N PRO A 20 -5.47 19.55 -12.89
CA PRO A 20 -4.01 19.62 -12.89
C PRO A 20 -3.40 18.43 -12.12
N LEU A 21 -2.24 17.94 -12.56
CA LEU A 21 -1.60 16.70 -12.05
C LEU A 21 -1.54 16.61 -10.51
N LYS A 22 -1.25 17.71 -9.81
CA LYS A 22 -1.24 17.72 -8.35
C LYS A 22 -2.61 17.34 -7.75
N TYR A 23 -3.70 17.90 -8.29
CA TYR A 23 -5.05 17.64 -7.82
C TYR A 23 -5.56 16.28 -8.30
N GLU A 24 -5.13 15.84 -9.49
CA GLU A 24 -5.33 14.48 -9.99
C GLU A 24 -4.77 13.45 -8.99
N ASN A 25 -3.53 13.64 -8.54
CA ASN A 25 -2.90 12.73 -7.59
C ASN A 25 -3.64 12.70 -6.24
N PHE A 26 -4.09 13.85 -5.74
CA PHE A 26 -4.94 13.89 -4.54
C PHE A 26 -6.27 13.16 -4.75
N ARG A 27 -6.89 13.32 -5.92
CA ARG A 27 -8.13 12.64 -6.25
C ARG A 27 -7.94 11.13 -6.25
N LEU A 28 -6.90 10.62 -6.92
CA LEU A 28 -6.58 9.19 -6.97
C LEU A 28 -6.27 8.62 -5.58
N LEU A 29 -5.56 9.37 -4.73
CA LEU A 29 -5.28 8.95 -3.36
C LEU A 29 -6.57 8.80 -2.54
N LEU A 30 -7.44 9.81 -2.60
CA LEU A 30 -8.72 9.77 -1.89
C LEU A 30 -9.63 8.67 -2.45
N LEU A 31 -9.68 8.51 -3.76
CA LEU A 31 -10.53 7.53 -4.43
C LEU A 31 -10.09 6.09 -4.11
N SER A 32 -8.80 5.79 -4.20
CA SER A 32 -8.26 4.47 -3.81
C SER A 32 -8.54 4.14 -2.34
N ASN A 33 -8.41 5.12 -1.43
CA ASN A 33 -8.78 4.93 -0.03
C ASN A 33 -10.28 4.69 0.14
N CYS A 34 -11.15 5.40 -0.60
CA CYS A 34 -12.59 5.16 -0.52
C CYS A 34 -12.94 3.74 -0.99
N PHE A 35 -12.38 3.29 -2.12
CA PHE A 35 -12.56 1.92 -2.59
C PHE A 35 -12.10 0.89 -1.55
N TYR A 36 -10.93 1.09 -0.93
CA TYR A 36 -10.48 0.22 0.15
C TYR A 36 -11.46 0.20 1.34
N LYS A 37 -12.02 1.36 1.72
CA LYS A 37 -12.98 1.48 2.83
C LYS A 37 -14.36 0.90 2.52
N THR A 38 -14.70 0.76 1.25
CA THR A 38 -15.92 0.07 0.80
C THR A 38 -15.65 -1.38 0.39
N GLU A 39 -14.46 -1.92 0.70
CA GLU A 39 -14.07 -3.31 0.40
C GLU A 39 -13.99 -3.63 -1.11
N GLU A 40 -13.89 -2.60 -1.95
CA GLU A 40 -13.71 -2.70 -3.40
C GLU A 40 -12.21 -2.79 -3.72
N TYR A 41 -11.57 -3.85 -3.25
CA TYR A 41 -10.10 -3.95 -3.22
C TYR A 41 -9.44 -3.91 -4.59
N ASP A 42 -10.02 -4.54 -5.61
CA ASP A 42 -9.49 -4.50 -6.99
C ASP A 42 -9.43 -3.06 -7.51
N TRP A 43 -10.48 -2.27 -7.27
CA TRP A 43 -10.53 -0.86 -7.65
C TRP A 43 -9.56 0.00 -6.82
N ALA A 44 -9.38 -0.33 -5.54
CA ALA A 44 -8.37 0.32 -4.71
C ALA A 44 -6.95 0.10 -5.26
N ILE A 45 -6.63 -1.14 -5.64
CA ILE A 45 -5.34 -1.53 -6.24
C ILE A 45 -5.11 -0.81 -7.56
N GLU A 46 -6.08 -0.83 -8.48
CA GLU A 46 -5.96 -0.17 -9.78
C GLU A 46 -5.73 1.33 -9.61
N THR A 47 -6.57 1.99 -8.79
CA THR A 47 -6.51 3.44 -8.57
C THR A 47 -5.22 3.85 -7.88
N ALA A 48 -4.76 3.10 -6.87
CA ALA A 48 -3.48 3.34 -6.22
C ALA A 48 -2.29 3.13 -7.19
N SER A 49 -2.39 2.14 -8.09
CA SER A 49 -1.37 1.90 -9.12
C SER A 49 -1.27 3.06 -10.11
N GLN A 50 -2.40 3.64 -10.52
CA GLN A 50 -2.41 4.85 -11.36
C GLN A 50 -1.73 6.03 -10.65
N LEU A 51 -1.99 6.21 -9.34
CA LEU A 51 -1.30 7.24 -8.56
C LEU A 51 0.21 6.99 -8.50
N LEU A 52 0.65 5.75 -8.29
CA LEU A 52 2.07 5.40 -8.23
C LEU A 52 2.79 5.59 -9.58
N GLN A 53 2.07 5.51 -10.71
CA GLN A 53 2.63 5.88 -12.02
C GLN A 53 2.92 7.38 -12.12
N ASN A 54 2.09 8.22 -11.48
CA ASN A 54 2.27 9.68 -11.45
C ASN A 54 3.25 10.13 -10.37
N ASP A 55 3.30 9.42 -9.24
CA ASP A 55 4.13 9.71 -8.07
C ASP A 55 4.55 8.40 -7.37
N HIS A 56 5.67 7.84 -7.83
CA HIS A 56 6.24 6.60 -7.30
C HIS A 56 6.76 6.70 -5.86
N THR A 57 6.77 7.90 -5.27
CA THR A 57 7.18 8.14 -3.89
C THR A 57 6.02 8.17 -2.91
N ASN A 58 4.78 8.00 -3.40
CA ASN A 58 3.58 8.09 -2.59
C ASN A 58 3.36 6.83 -1.72
N GLU A 59 3.91 6.85 -0.51
CA GLU A 59 3.82 5.70 0.41
C GLU A 59 2.38 5.37 0.83
N TYR A 60 1.48 6.36 0.90
CA TYR A 60 0.06 6.09 1.19
C TYR A 60 -0.59 5.25 0.09
N ALA A 61 -0.32 5.57 -1.18
CA ALA A 61 -0.84 4.80 -2.31
C ALA A 61 -0.31 3.36 -2.30
N SER A 62 1.00 3.18 -2.12
CA SER A 62 1.59 1.85 -1.99
C SER A 62 0.99 1.08 -0.82
N ARG A 63 0.80 1.72 0.34
CA ARG A 63 0.21 1.07 1.51
C ARG A 63 -1.24 0.66 1.29
N ILE A 64 -2.05 1.47 0.61
CA ILE A 64 -3.42 1.09 0.24
C ILE A 64 -3.40 -0.16 -0.64
N LYS A 65 -2.49 -0.21 -1.61
CA LYS A 65 -2.32 -1.35 -2.51
C LYS A 65 -1.87 -2.61 -1.75
N TYR A 66 -0.90 -2.49 -0.85
CA TYR A 66 -0.48 -3.57 0.06
C TYR A 66 -1.66 -4.11 0.89
N LEU A 67 -2.40 -3.21 1.55
CA LEU A 67 -3.53 -3.60 2.40
C LEU A 67 -4.62 -4.26 1.57
N ALA A 68 -4.96 -3.72 0.40
CA ALA A 68 -5.96 -4.31 -0.48
C ALA A 68 -5.57 -5.72 -0.95
N TYR A 69 -4.30 -5.96 -1.34
CA TYR A 69 -3.84 -7.33 -1.61
C TYR A 69 -3.94 -8.24 -0.38
N TYR A 70 -3.60 -7.72 0.80
CA TYR A 70 -3.69 -8.48 2.04
C TYR A 70 -5.14 -8.88 2.38
N GLU A 71 -6.11 -7.97 2.23
CA GLU A 71 -7.54 -8.28 2.43
C GLU A 71 -8.09 -9.27 1.39
N LEU A 72 -7.51 -9.30 0.19
CA LEU A 72 -7.77 -10.31 -0.84
C LEU A 72 -7.06 -11.64 -0.58
N GLU A 73 -6.33 -11.78 0.53
CA GLU A 73 -5.48 -12.94 0.87
C GLU A 73 -4.38 -13.21 -0.17
N ASP A 74 -4.04 -12.23 -1.03
CA ASP A 74 -2.93 -12.29 -1.98
C ASP A 74 -1.64 -11.79 -1.32
N TYR A 75 -1.13 -12.61 -0.39
CA TYR A 75 0.05 -12.26 0.40
C TYR A 75 1.33 -12.12 -0.45
N ASP A 76 1.43 -12.85 -1.56
CA ASP A 76 2.56 -12.74 -2.48
C ASP A 76 2.59 -11.36 -3.12
N SER A 77 1.46 -10.87 -3.65
CA SER A 77 1.37 -9.52 -4.21
C SER A 77 1.54 -8.44 -3.15
N ALA A 78 1.03 -8.65 -1.94
CA ALA A 78 1.22 -7.73 -0.82
C ALA A 78 2.71 -7.57 -0.47
N LEU A 79 3.42 -8.69 -0.27
CA LEU A 79 4.87 -8.66 0.03
C LEU A 79 5.68 -8.05 -1.12
N ASN A 80 5.34 -8.39 -2.36
CA ASN A 80 5.98 -7.81 -3.54
C ASN A 80 5.77 -6.29 -3.63
N GLU A 81 4.61 -5.77 -3.26
CA GLU A 81 4.33 -4.34 -3.22
C GLU A 81 5.24 -3.61 -2.22
N ILE A 82 5.38 -4.14 -1.00
CA ILE A 82 6.30 -3.58 0.02
C ILE A 82 7.74 -3.61 -0.50
N ILE A 83 8.19 -4.75 -1.03
CA ILE A 83 9.55 -4.92 -1.54
C ILE A 83 9.83 -3.94 -2.67
N SER A 84 8.92 -3.84 -3.63
CA SER A 84 9.03 -2.94 -4.77
C SER A 84 9.13 -1.49 -4.30
N PHE A 85 8.23 -1.05 -3.41
CA PHE A 85 8.22 0.33 -2.95
C PHE A 85 9.48 0.70 -2.16
N LEU A 86 9.91 -0.14 -1.21
CA LEU A 86 11.05 0.13 -0.33
C LEU A 86 12.42 -0.08 -0.98
N SER A 87 12.46 -0.73 -2.14
CA SER A 87 13.68 -0.82 -2.96
C SER A 87 14.17 0.58 -3.36
N ASP A 88 13.25 1.50 -3.63
CA ASP A 88 13.58 2.86 -4.07
C ASP A 88 13.21 3.95 -3.04
N ASN A 89 12.26 3.66 -2.14
CA ASN A 89 11.75 4.63 -1.17
C ASN A 89 12.14 4.30 0.28
N LYS A 90 12.03 5.30 1.16
CA LYS A 90 12.17 5.11 2.60
C LYS A 90 10.86 4.60 3.18
N ALA A 91 10.94 3.72 4.16
CA ALA A 91 9.80 3.34 4.97
C ALA A 91 9.55 4.46 5.98
N ASP A 92 8.36 5.05 5.96
CA ASP A 92 7.84 5.85 7.07
C ASP A 92 6.57 5.21 7.63
N LEU A 93 5.58 4.93 6.79
CA LEU A 93 4.37 4.20 7.13
C LEU A 93 4.59 2.69 7.24
N TYR A 94 5.51 2.10 6.47
CA TYR A 94 5.79 0.66 6.51
C TYR A 94 6.58 0.19 7.75
N LYS A 95 7.04 1.11 8.62
CA LYS A 95 7.90 0.75 9.77
C LYS A 95 7.25 -0.26 10.73
N SER A 96 5.96 -0.11 11.02
CA SER A 96 5.26 -1.04 11.93
C SER A 96 5.07 -2.40 11.29
N ILE A 97 4.66 -2.44 10.02
CA ILE A 97 4.46 -3.68 9.24
C ILE A 97 5.76 -4.47 9.17
N LEU A 98 6.89 -3.81 8.87
CA LEU A 98 8.20 -4.47 8.85
C LEU A 98 8.60 -5.02 10.23
N LYS A 99 8.28 -4.32 11.32
CA LYS A 99 8.57 -4.82 12.68
C LYS A 99 7.72 -6.04 13.01
N GLU A 100 6.43 -6.02 12.70
CA GLU A 100 5.52 -7.14 12.92
C GLU A 100 5.98 -8.36 12.12
N PHE A 101 6.22 -8.19 10.81
CA PHE A 101 6.73 -9.25 9.94
C PHE A 101 7.98 -9.94 10.50
N LEU A 102 8.96 -9.15 10.94
CA LEU A 102 10.20 -9.69 11.46
C LEU A 102 10.04 -10.35 12.85
N ILE A 103 9.05 -9.93 13.67
CA ILE A 103 8.68 -10.62 14.91
C ILE A 103 8.11 -12.00 14.56
N ASP A 104 7.19 -12.06 13.59
CA ASP A 104 6.52 -13.29 13.19
C ASP A 104 7.52 -14.30 12.61
N VAL A 105 8.40 -13.86 11.70
CA VAL A 105 9.51 -14.68 11.17
C VAL A 105 10.37 -15.26 12.30
N ARG A 106 10.66 -14.49 13.34
CA ARG A 106 11.44 -14.95 14.49
C ARG A 106 10.69 -15.97 15.35
N ILE A 107 9.40 -15.77 15.60
CA ILE A 107 8.56 -16.66 16.42
C ILE A 107 8.35 -17.98 15.70
N GLU A 108 8.04 -17.94 14.41
CA GLU A 108 7.73 -19.12 13.59
C GLU A 108 8.98 -19.91 13.19
N ASN A 109 10.18 -19.42 13.53
CA ASN A 109 11.46 -20.00 13.13
C ASN A 109 11.55 -20.26 11.62
N ILE A 110 10.96 -19.38 10.82
CA ILE A 110 11.01 -19.48 9.36
C ILE A 110 12.47 -19.33 8.94
N ALA A 111 13.02 -20.40 8.34
CA ALA A 111 14.34 -20.38 7.73
C ALA A 111 14.40 -19.37 6.58
N ASP A 112 15.57 -18.77 6.35
CA ASP A 112 15.76 -17.66 5.40
C ASP A 112 15.37 -18.03 3.95
N THR A 113 14.12 -17.74 3.58
CA THR A 113 13.67 -17.68 2.18
C THR A 113 14.14 -16.37 1.54
N ASP A 114 14.19 -16.32 0.20
CA ASP A 114 14.63 -15.12 -0.53
C ASP A 114 13.79 -13.87 -0.16
N ILE A 115 12.48 -14.03 0.02
CA ILE A 115 11.56 -12.97 0.45
C ILE A 115 11.89 -12.50 1.87
N VAL A 116 12.10 -13.44 2.81
CA VAL A 116 12.45 -13.10 4.20
C VAL A 116 13.78 -12.37 4.25
N TYR A 117 14.78 -12.82 3.50
CA TYR A 117 16.07 -12.14 3.39
C TYR A 117 15.90 -10.73 2.84
N LYS A 118 15.11 -10.56 1.78
CA LYS A 118 14.87 -9.25 1.18
C LYS A 118 14.18 -8.29 2.13
N MET A 119 13.17 -8.76 2.84
CA MET A 119 12.46 -7.97 3.86
C MET A 119 13.37 -7.58 5.03
N LYS A 120 14.25 -8.48 5.49
CA LYS A 120 15.30 -8.18 6.49
C LYS A 120 16.26 -7.10 6.00
N GLU A 121 16.74 -7.21 4.76
CA GLU A 121 17.61 -6.21 4.14
C GLU A 121 16.94 -4.83 4.09
N LEU A 122 15.68 -4.78 3.65
CA LEU A 122 14.90 -3.54 3.57
C LEU A 122 14.63 -2.94 4.95
N ALA A 123 14.37 -3.75 5.97
CA ALA A 123 14.23 -3.28 7.34
C ALA A 123 15.52 -2.62 7.85
N LEU A 124 16.67 -3.27 7.63
CA LEU A 124 17.99 -2.71 7.99
C LEU A 124 18.26 -1.39 7.26
N LYS A 125 18.01 -1.33 5.95
CA LYS A 125 18.12 -0.10 5.14
C LYS A 125 17.28 1.06 5.72
N ASN A 126 16.17 0.72 6.37
CA ASN A 126 15.24 1.68 6.97
C ASN A 126 15.44 1.89 8.49
N ASN A 127 16.57 1.44 9.05
CA ASN A 127 16.91 1.56 10.48
C ASN A 127 15.87 0.91 11.40
N ILE A 128 15.32 -0.22 10.96
CA ILE A 128 14.41 -1.06 11.74
C ILE A 128 15.19 -2.30 12.19
N TYR A 129 15.22 -2.51 13.51
CA TYR A 129 15.99 -3.56 14.16
C TYR A 129 15.08 -4.38 15.08
N LEU A 130 15.47 -5.63 15.36
CA LEU A 130 14.72 -6.58 16.17
C LEU A 130 15.56 -7.44 17.10
#